data_AF-A0A437USE2-F1
#
_entry.id   AF-A0A437USE2-F1
#
_cell.length_a   1.000
_cell.length_b   1.000
_cell.length_c   1.000
_cell.angle_alpha   90.00
_cell.angle_beta   90.00
_cell.angle_gamma   90.00
#
_symmetry.space_group_name_H-M   'P 1'
#
loop_
_entity.id
_entity.type
_entity.pdbx_description
1 polymer ?
#
loop_
_entity_poly.entity_id
_entity_poly.type
_entity_poly.pdbx_seq_one_letter_code
_entity_poly.pdbx_strand_id
1 'polypeptide(L)' 'MNNKKSTSTFSKVTKVVIWTMLILTIGSLVVSSLLSIM' A
#
# COMPACT_ATOMS: atom_id res chain seq x y z
N MET A 1 6.92 28.56 -12.18
CA MET A 1 7.29 27.33 -12.93
C MET A 1 6.82 26.13 -12.12
N ASN A 2 5.74 25.46 -12.53
CA ASN A 2 5.17 24.32 -11.79
C ASN A 2 6.08 23.10 -12.02
N ASN A 3 7.10 22.97 -11.15
CA ASN A 3 8.06 21.87 -11.15
C ASN A 3 7.36 20.56 -10.76
N LYS A 4 6.53 20.01 -11.66
CA LYS A 4 6.10 18.62 -11.57
C LYS A 4 7.34 17.76 -11.82
N LYS A 5 8.14 17.57 -10.76
CA LYS A 5 9.29 16.68 -10.71
C LYS A 5 8.79 15.35 -11.27
N SER A 6 9.24 15.00 -12.47
CA SER A 6 8.84 13.78 -13.15
C SER A 6 9.12 12.64 -12.19
N THR A 7 8.06 12.13 -11.55
CA THR A 7 8.19 11.06 -10.58
C THR A 7 8.62 9.86 -11.39
N SER A 8 9.91 9.50 -11.24
CA SER A 8 10.52 8.37 -11.90
C SER A 8 9.58 7.17 -11.78
N THR A 9 9.49 6.37 -12.84
CA THR A 9 8.68 5.14 -12.90
C THR A 9 8.90 4.26 -11.66
N PHE A 10 10.13 4.24 -11.13
CA PHE A 10 10.46 3.60 -9.88
C PHE A 10 9.70 4.18 -8.67
N SER A 11 9.65 5.51 -8.53
CA SER A 11 8.90 6.18 -7.46
C SER A 11 7.40 5.90 -7.54
N LYS A 12 6.84 5.81 -8.76
CA LYS A 12 5.43 5.43 -8.95
C LYS A 12 5.17 3.99 -8.53
N VAL A 13 6.01 3.04 -8.95
CA VAL A 13 5.87 1.63 -8.59
C VAL A 13 6.02 1.45 -7.09
N THR A 14 7.07 2.02 -6.47
CA THR A 14 7.27 1.96 -5.02
C THR A 14 6.07 2.53 -4.26
N LYS A 15 5.46 3.62 -4.73
CA LYS A 15 4.25 4.18 -4.13
C LYS A 15 3.06 3.21 -4.19
N VAL A 16 2.85 2.54 -5.33
CA VAL A 16 1.79 1.52 -5.49
C VAL A 16 2.05 0.31 -4.61
N VAL A 17 3.31 -0.13 -4.52
CA VAL A 17 3.74 -1.22 -3.64
C VAL A 17 3.48 -0.90 -2.17
N ILE A 18 3.81 0.31 -1.72
CA ILE A 18 3.53 0.75 -0.33
C ILE A 18 2.04 0.75 -0.04
N TRP A 19 1.23 1.23 -0.98
CA TRP A 19 -0.23 1.25 -0.83
C TRP A 19 -0.83 -0.15 -0.76
N THR A 20 -0.38 -1.05 -1.64
CA THR A 20 -0.82 -2.45 -1.63
C THR A 20 -0.35 -3.18 -0.37
N MET A 21 0.90 -2.98 0.08
CA MET A 21 1.43 -3.56 1.31
C MET A 21 0.62 -3.14 2.54
N LEU A 22 0.23 -1.87 2.63
CA LEU A 22 -0.64 -1.38 3.71
C LEU A 22 -1.99 -2.09 3.74
N ILE A 23 -2.66 -2.19 2.58
CA ILE A 23 -3.95 -2.86 2.46
C ILE A 23 -3.83 -4.34 2.82
N LEU A 24 -2.74 -5.00 2.39
CA LEU A 24 -2.50 -6.40 2.67
C LEU A 24 -2.27 -6.65 4.15
N THR A 25 -1.54 -5.74 4.82
CA THR A 25 -1.26 -5.81 6.27
C THR A 25 -2.53 -5.59 7.07
N ILE A 26 -3.32 -4.57 6.73
CA ILE A 26 -4.58 -4.26 7.42
C ILE A 26 -5.61 -5.36 7.14
N GLY A 27 -5.74 -5.79 5.89
CA GLY A 27 -6.66 -6.86 5.49
C GLY A 27 -6.34 -8.18 6.17
N SER A 28 -5.07 -8.57 6.23
CA SER A 28 -4.66 -9.78 6.94
C SER A 28 -4.89 -9.70 8.45
N LEU A 29 -4.67 -8.54 9.08
CA LEU A 29 -5.01 -8.33 10.50
C LEU A 29 -6.51 -8.46 10.76
N VAL A 30 -7.35 -7.87 9.90
CA VAL A 30 -8.81 -7.97 10.02
C VAL A 30 -9.28 -9.40 9.81
N VAL A 31 -8.80 -10.07 8.77
CA VAL A 31 -9.14 -11.47 8.50
C VAL A 31 -8.68 -12.38 9.64
N SER A 32 -7.46 -12.19 10.16
CA SER A 32 -6.95 -12.96 11.29
C SER A 32 -7.74 -12.71 12.56
N SER A 33 -8.17 -11.47 12.81
CA SER A 33 -9.05 -11.12 13.94
C SER A 33 -10.41 -11.83 13.83
N LEU A 34 -11.01 -11.83 12.64
CA LEU A 34 -12.27 -12.53 12.39
C LEU A 34 -12.13 -14.06 12.51
N LEU A 35 -11.04 -14.62 11.97
CA LEU A 35 -10.68 -16.04 12.10
C LEU A 35 -10.38 -16.45 13.54
N SER A 36 -9.88 -15.54 14.37
CA SER A 36 -9.60 -15.80 15.78
C SER A 36 -10.85 -15.73 16.65
N ILE A 37 -11.92 -15.12 16.16
CA ILE A 37 -13.20 -14.95 16.88
C ILE A 37 -14.20 -16.05 16.54
N MET A 38 -14.09 -16.67 15.36
CA MET A 38 -14.80 -17.90 15.00
C MET A 38 -14.11 -19.13 15.60
#